data_AF-A0A2M7UPV1-F1
#
_entry.id   AF-A0A2M7UPV1-F1
#
_cell.length_a   1.000
_cell.length_b   1.000
_cell.length_c   1.000
_cell.angle_alpha   90.00
_cell.angle_beta   90.00
_cell.angle_gamma   90.00
#
_symmetry.space_group_name_H-M   'P 1'
#
loop_
_entity.id
_entity.type
_entity.pdbx_description
1 polymer ?
#
loop_
_entity_poly.entity_id
_entity_poly.type
_entity_poly.pdbx_seq_one_letter_code
_entity_poly.pdbx_strand_id
1 'polypeptide(L)'
;MRKIKISVLAIIAISLMMPFIANATALSDIAGNKNQTAIEYLNEHNVISGYPDGTFQPDKIINRAELLKVLVGGKGITPTVQEYNNCFPDVTTEWFAPFVCYAKAQEWVGGYPDGTFKPSKEVNKVEAIKMLVNSQGYKVEEQVSETMFDDADSSAWYAPFIKAAKDKGLLEVDNGNYGVTDSMDRAEISENIYRAMIIVEKNLDKFTAPVVYVVTEVVDGDTIEINNSFKIRFIGVDTPETVDPTKPVQCFGTEASNIAKEKLLNQTVTLESDETQGDKDKYDRLLRYVILGDGTNFNKWLIENGYGHEYTYKKAYKYQKEFKTSEKQAMDSNVGLWADNVCSEENNIIIDDEQTVNEEPTTGYICSSNTYNCTDFSNKSDAQKVYDYCKAQVGTDIHKLDGDNNGLACESL
;
A
#
# COMPACT_ATOMS: atom_id res chain seq x y z
N MET A 1 21.39 -50.68 55.87
CA MET A 1 20.52 -49.57 55.42
C MET A 1 21.37 -48.31 55.39
N ARG A 2 21.78 -47.84 54.20
CA ARG A 2 21.24 -46.66 53.47
C ARG A 2 21.58 -45.34 54.19
N LYS A 3 22.22 -44.34 53.56
CA LYS A 3 21.97 -43.79 52.22
C LYS A 3 23.23 -43.13 51.63
N ILE A 4 23.54 -43.44 50.38
CA ILE A 4 24.50 -42.73 49.53
C ILE A 4 23.76 -41.55 48.88
N LYS A 5 24.29 -40.33 49.00
CA LYS A 5 23.78 -39.14 48.31
C LYS A 5 24.41 -39.10 46.93
N ILE A 6 23.61 -39.34 45.88
CA ILE A 6 23.99 -39.13 44.48
C ILE A 6 23.54 -37.71 44.13
N SER A 7 24.50 -36.80 43.95
CA SER A 7 24.25 -35.49 43.36
C SER A 7 24.20 -35.63 41.85
N VAL A 8 23.01 -35.43 41.27
CA VAL A 8 22.79 -35.38 39.82
C VAL A 8 23.12 -33.96 39.36
N LEU A 9 24.16 -33.83 38.52
CA LEU A 9 24.49 -32.61 37.82
C LEU A 9 23.53 -32.47 36.64
N ALA A 10 22.62 -31.50 36.69
CA ALA A 10 21.71 -31.19 35.58
C ALA A 10 22.47 -30.40 34.51
N ILE A 11 22.74 -31.03 33.36
CA ILE A 11 23.24 -30.34 32.16
C ILE A 11 22.02 -29.70 31.49
N ILE A 12 21.83 -28.41 31.69
CA ILE A 12 20.85 -27.61 30.96
C ILE A 12 21.45 -27.33 29.58
N ALA A 13 21.07 -28.14 28.59
CA ALA A 13 21.32 -27.84 27.19
C ALA A 13 20.42 -26.67 26.79
N ILE A 14 20.96 -25.45 26.80
CA ILE A 14 20.31 -24.26 26.23
C ILE A 14 20.32 -24.45 24.71
N SER A 15 19.25 -25.07 24.21
CA SER A 15 18.95 -25.12 22.78
C SER A 15 18.64 -23.70 22.33
N LEU A 16 19.60 -23.05 21.65
CA LEU A 16 19.38 -21.83 20.89
C LEU A 16 18.39 -22.15 19.76
N MET A 17 17.09 -22.06 20.05
CA MET A 17 16.06 -21.96 19.02
C MET A 17 16.28 -20.64 18.29
N MET A 18 16.98 -20.69 17.16
CA MET A 18 16.92 -19.60 16.20
C MET A 18 15.44 -19.40 15.84
N PRO A 19 14.89 -18.18 15.97
CA PRO A 19 13.56 -17.92 15.46
C PRO A 19 13.61 -18.18 13.96
N PHE A 20 12.80 -19.13 13.48
CA PHE A 20 12.49 -19.23 12.07
C PHE A 20 11.75 -17.94 11.71
N ILE A 21 12.41 -17.04 11.00
CA ILE A 21 11.72 -15.96 10.30
C ILE A 21 10.99 -16.64 9.15
N ALA A 22 9.71 -16.97 9.37
CA ALA A 22 8.84 -17.34 8.28
C ALA A 22 8.70 -16.10 7.40
N ASN A 23 9.40 -16.07 6.27
CA ASN A 23 9.07 -15.13 5.21
C ASN A 23 7.65 -15.47 4.78
N ALA A 24 6.69 -14.60 5.08
CA ALA A 24 5.37 -14.67 4.45
C ALA A 24 5.64 -14.60 2.94
N THR A 25 5.41 -15.70 2.23
CA THR A 25 5.52 -15.70 0.78
C THR A 25 4.48 -14.73 0.26
N ALA A 26 4.93 -13.62 -0.34
CA ALA A 26 4.05 -12.68 -1.01
C ALA A 26 3.18 -13.44 -2.02
N LEU A 27 1.88 -13.17 -2.01
CA LEU A 27 0.91 -13.82 -2.89
C LEU A 27 1.16 -13.32 -4.33
N SER A 28 1.36 -14.25 -5.26
CA SER A 28 1.90 -13.93 -6.59
C SER A 28 0.89 -13.32 -7.57
N ASP A 29 -0.40 -13.41 -7.27
CA ASP A 29 -1.52 -13.14 -8.18
C ASP A 29 -2.50 -12.07 -7.66
N ILE A 30 -2.10 -11.26 -6.67
CA ILE A 30 -2.96 -10.21 -6.10
C ILE A 30 -2.55 -8.80 -6.51
N ALA A 31 -1.40 -8.63 -7.16
CA ALA A 31 -0.89 -7.32 -7.57
C ALA A 31 -1.87 -6.62 -8.53
N GLY A 32 -2.31 -5.42 -8.16
CA GLY A 32 -3.27 -4.63 -8.95
C GLY A 32 -4.73 -5.06 -8.78
N ASN A 33 -5.02 -6.06 -7.93
CA ASN A 33 -6.38 -6.35 -7.51
C ASN A 33 -6.90 -5.23 -6.61
N LYS A 34 -8.14 -4.76 -6.83
CA LYS A 34 -8.73 -3.67 -6.04
C LYS A 34 -8.85 -3.99 -4.54
N ASN A 35 -8.93 -5.27 -4.17
CA ASN A 35 -9.04 -5.75 -2.79
C ASN A 35 -7.70 -6.32 -2.26
N GLN A 36 -6.57 -6.00 -2.90
CA GLN A 36 -5.23 -6.48 -2.51
C GLN A 36 -4.94 -6.24 -1.01
N THR A 37 -5.20 -5.04 -0.50
CA THR A 37 -4.98 -4.70 0.92
C THR A 37 -5.78 -5.59 1.87
N ALA A 38 -7.04 -5.87 1.54
CA ALA A 38 -7.87 -6.75 2.35
C ALA A 38 -7.34 -8.19 2.34
N ILE A 39 -6.90 -8.67 1.18
CA ILE A 39 -6.32 -10.01 1.02
C ILE A 39 -5.04 -10.16 1.83
N GLU A 40 -4.12 -9.20 1.72
CA GLU A 40 -2.85 -9.17 2.46
C GLU A 40 -3.11 -9.16 3.97
N TYR A 41 -3.96 -8.25 4.44
CA TYR A 41 -4.32 -8.15 5.85
C TYR A 41 -4.89 -9.47 6.38
N LEU A 42 -5.84 -10.10 5.68
CA LEU A 42 -6.44 -11.34 6.16
C LEU A 42 -5.47 -12.54 6.11
N ASN A 43 -4.53 -12.53 5.16
CA ASN A 43 -3.48 -13.54 5.09
C ASN A 43 -2.49 -13.40 6.26
N GLU A 44 -2.06 -12.18 6.58
CA GLU A 44 -1.19 -11.89 7.73
C GLU A 44 -1.84 -12.26 9.07
N HIS A 45 -3.16 -12.06 9.18
CA HIS A 45 -3.95 -12.40 10.37
C HIS A 45 -4.41 -13.87 10.40
N ASN A 46 -3.97 -14.71 9.45
CA ASN A 46 -4.34 -16.14 9.34
C ASN A 46 -5.86 -16.40 9.25
N VAL A 47 -6.61 -15.45 8.70
CA VAL A 47 -8.07 -15.57 8.53
C VAL A 47 -8.41 -16.26 7.22
N ILE A 48 -7.76 -15.86 6.14
CA ILE A 48 -7.89 -16.49 4.83
C ILE A 48 -6.51 -16.63 4.22
N SER A 49 -6.10 -17.87 3.95
CA SER A 49 -4.77 -18.16 3.40
C SER A 49 -4.81 -18.33 1.88
N GLY A 50 -3.66 -18.10 1.27
CA GLY A 50 -3.37 -18.56 -0.09
C GLY A 50 -3.23 -20.07 -0.19
N TYR A 51 -2.99 -20.55 -1.41
CA TYR A 51 -2.76 -21.94 -1.74
C TYR A 51 -1.27 -22.31 -1.59
N PRO A 52 -0.95 -23.61 -1.48
CA PRO A 52 0.44 -24.06 -1.38
C PRO A 52 1.35 -23.69 -2.56
N ASP A 53 0.76 -23.30 -3.70
CA ASP A 53 1.47 -22.84 -4.90
C ASP A 53 1.85 -21.34 -4.84
N GLY A 54 1.52 -20.65 -3.74
CA GLY A 54 1.81 -19.23 -3.54
C GLY A 54 0.77 -18.28 -4.15
N THR A 55 -0.33 -18.80 -4.69
CA THR A 55 -1.44 -17.99 -5.23
C THR A 55 -2.54 -17.76 -4.19
N PHE A 56 -3.35 -16.72 -4.39
CA PHE A 56 -4.56 -16.46 -3.61
C PHE A 56 -5.84 -16.88 -4.36
N GLN A 57 -5.81 -16.81 -5.69
CA GLN A 57 -6.94 -17.01 -6.60
C GLN A 57 -8.10 -16.04 -6.30
N PRO A 58 -7.91 -14.72 -6.46
CA PRO A 58 -8.90 -13.71 -6.07
C PRO A 58 -10.27 -13.93 -6.73
N ASP A 59 -10.31 -14.27 -8.03
CA ASP A 59 -11.55 -14.41 -8.79
C ASP A 59 -12.24 -15.77 -8.62
N LYS A 60 -11.68 -16.67 -7.79
CA LYS A 60 -12.29 -17.97 -7.55
C LYS A 60 -13.53 -17.81 -6.69
N ILE A 61 -14.67 -18.25 -7.22
CA ILE A 61 -15.94 -18.29 -6.49
C ILE A 61 -15.83 -19.20 -5.26
N ILE A 62 -16.28 -18.69 -4.12
CA ILE A 62 -16.28 -19.42 -2.85
C ILE A 62 -17.61 -20.15 -2.63
N ASN A 63 -17.54 -21.36 -2.07
CA ASN A 63 -18.75 -22.07 -1.65
C ASN A 63 -19.15 -21.75 -0.21
N ARG A 64 -20.38 -22.14 0.15
CA ARG A 64 -20.97 -21.87 1.47
C ARG A 64 -20.17 -22.49 2.62
N ALA A 65 -19.60 -23.68 2.43
CA ALA A 65 -18.79 -24.35 3.46
C ALA A 65 -17.44 -23.65 3.69
N GLU A 66 -16.79 -23.23 2.61
CA GLU A 66 -15.54 -22.47 2.66
C GLU A 66 -15.73 -21.13 3.37
N LEU A 67 -16.81 -20.39 3.06
CA LEU A 67 -17.13 -19.13 3.75
C LEU A 67 -17.25 -19.33 5.27
N LEU A 68 -18.00 -20.33 5.72
CA LEU A 68 -18.17 -20.56 7.16
C LEU A 68 -16.87 -20.97 7.84
N LYS A 69 -16.00 -21.74 7.17
CA LYS A 69 -14.65 -22.00 7.70
C LYS A 69 -13.88 -20.70 7.92
N VAL A 70 -13.92 -19.77 6.96
CA VAL A 70 -13.24 -18.47 7.09
C VAL A 70 -13.85 -17.63 8.21
N LEU A 71 -15.17 -17.50 8.30
CA LEU A 71 -15.82 -16.70 9.33
C LEU A 71 -15.61 -17.24 10.76
N VAL A 72 -15.63 -18.57 10.92
CA VAL A 72 -15.40 -19.21 12.21
C VAL A 72 -13.91 -19.12 12.58
N GLY A 73 -13.02 -19.49 11.66
CA GLY A 73 -11.57 -19.42 11.87
C GLY A 73 -11.07 -18.00 12.11
N GLY A 74 -11.64 -17.01 11.42
CA GLY A 74 -11.32 -15.59 11.58
C GLY A 74 -11.66 -15.02 12.97
N LYS A 75 -12.49 -15.72 13.76
CA LYS A 75 -12.73 -15.41 15.17
C LYS A 75 -11.78 -16.15 16.12
N GLY A 76 -10.77 -16.84 15.60
CA GLY A 76 -9.88 -17.70 16.36
C GLY A 76 -10.55 -18.97 16.89
N ILE A 77 -11.68 -19.37 16.31
CA ILE A 77 -12.47 -20.51 16.77
C ILE A 77 -12.11 -21.74 15.95
N THR A 78 -11.73 -22.82 16.63
CA THR A 78 -11.30 -24.08 16.01
C THR A 78 -12.21 -25.23 16.47
N PRO A 79 -13.46 -25.30 15.98
CA PRO A 79 -14.38 -26.37 16.37
C PRO A 79 -13.89 -27.73 15.87
N THR A 80 -14.17 -28.79 16.62
CA THR A 80 -13.76 -30.16 16.26
C THR A 80 -14.95 -30.98 15.73
N VAL A 81 -14.67 -31.96 14.87
CA VAL A 81 -15.71 -32.85 14.34
C VAL A 81 -16.35 -33.69 15.45
N GLN A 82 -15.66 -33.91 16.57
CA GLN A 82 -16.20 -34.61 17.73
C GLN A 82 -17.29 -33.80 18.44
N GLU A 83 -17.15 -32.48 18.48
CA GLU A 83 -18.10 -31.56 19.12
C GLU A 83 -19.23 -31.15 18.17
N TYR A 84 -18.90 -30.93 16.90
CA TYR A 84 -19.78 -30.34 15.90
C TYR A 84 -19.81 -31.21 14.64
N ASN A 85 -20.88 -31.99 14.47
CA ASN A 85 -21.10 -32.88 13.33
C ASN A 85 -22.60 -33.16 13.12
N ASN A 86 -22.96 -33.77 11.98
CA ASN A 86 -24.30 -34.30 11.70
C ASN A 86 -25.45 -33.28 11.92
N CYS A 87 -25.18 -31.99 11.73
CA CYS A 87 -26.16 -30.93 11.97
C CYS A 87 -27.14 -30.72 10.80
N PHE A 88 -26.83 -31.24 9.61
CA PHE A 88 -27.72 -31.30 8.45
C PHE A 88 -27.62 -32.69 7.79
N PRO A 89 -28.64 -33.14 7.04
CA PRO A 89 -28.59 -34.43 6.34
C PRO A 89 -27.41 -34.56 5.35
N ASP A 90 -26.93 -33.45 4.81
CA ASP A 90 -25.82 -33.34 3.85
C ASP A 90 -24.53 -32.77 4.47
N VAL A 91 -24.44 -32.73 5.80
CA VAL A 91 -23.25 -32.30 6.55
C VAL A 91 -23.03 -33.27 7.71
N THR A 92 -22.14 -34.23 7.49
CA THR A 92 -21.90 -35.34 8.43
C THR A 92 -20.60 -35.13 9.18
N THR A 93 -19.50 -35.69 8.70
CA THR A 93 -18.17 -35.67 9.34
C THR A 93 -17.06 -35.19 8.42
N GLU A 94 -17.41 -34.55 7.30
CA GLU A 94 -16.46 -33.95 6.36
C GLU A 94 -15.67 -32.81 7.02
N TRP A 95 -14.58 -32.37 6.39
CA TRP A 95 -13.69 -31.33 6.94
C TRP A 95 -14.42 -30.03 7.31
N PHE A 96 -15.50 -29.70 6.60
CA PHE A 96 -16.28 -28.49 6.83
C PHE A 96 -17.36 -28.66 7.92
N ALA A 97 -17.71 -29.89 8.28
CA ALA A 97 -18.79 -30.19 9.23
C ALA A 97 -18.65 -29.41 10.55
N PRO A 98 -17.48 -29.36 11.23
CA PRO A 98 -17.39 -28.63 12.49
C PRO A 98 -17.66 -27.13 12.36
N PHE A 99 -17.23 -26.50 11.26
CA PHE A 99 -17.45 -25.07 11.03
C PHE A 99 -18.91 -24.77 10.71
N VAL A 100 -19.53 -25.57 9.84
CA VAL A 100 -20.94 -25.42 9.48
C VAL A 100 -21.83 -25.65 10.70
N CYS A 101 -21.57 -26.69 11.48
CA CYS A 101 -22.38 -27.04 12.64
C CYS A 101 -22.17 -26.06 13.80
N TYR A 102 -20.96 -25.53 13.99
CA TYR A 102 -20.73 -24.41 14.91
C TYR A 102 -21.53 -23.18 14.49
N ALA A 103 -21.41 -22.76 13.23
CA ALA A 103 -22.12 -21.58 12.71
C ALA A 103 -23.65 -21.73 12.78
N LYS A 104 -24.19 -22.95 12.57
CA LYS A 104 -25.61 -23.24 12.79
C LYS A 104 -26.00 -23.07 14.26
N ALA A 105 -25.20 -23.59 15.19
CA ALA A 105 -25.46 -23.47 16.63
C ALA A 105 -25.40 -22.02 17.12
N GLN A 106 -24.62 -21.16 16.45
CA GLN A 106 -24.59 -19.71 16.69
C GLN A 106 -25.62 -18.91 15.88
N GLU A 107 -26.51 -19.58 15.16
CA GLU A 107 -27.56 -18.96 14.31
C GLU A 107 -27.03 -18.07 13.18
N TRP A 108 -25.77 -18.28 12.74
CA TRP A 108 -25.22 -17.58 11.58
C TRP A 108 -25.82 -18.08 10.27
N VAL A 109 -26.29 -19.34 10.26
CA VAL A 109 -26.92 -19.98 9.10
C VAL A 109 -28.00 -20.96 9.50
N GLY A 110 -29.10 -21.00 8.73
CA GLY A 110 -30.25 -21.89 8.98
C GLY A 110 -30.40 -23.10 8.03
N GLY A 111 -29.71 -23.09 6.89
CA GLY A 111 -29.93 -24.06 5.80
C GLY A 111 -31.06 -23.64 4.85
N TYR A 112 -31.45 -24.53 3.94
CA TYR A 112 -32.50 -24.34 2.95
C TYR A 112 -33.85 -24.93 3.41
N PRO A 113 -34.98 -24.54 2.78
CA PRO A 113 -36.30 -25.08 3.11
C PRO A 113 -36.43 -26.60 2.98
N ASP A 114 -35.57 -27.24 2.18
CA ASP A 114 -35.51 -28.70 2.02
C ASP A 114 -34.76 -29.40 3.19
N GLY A 115 -34.30 -28.64 4.18
CA GLY A 115 -33.58 -29.13 5.36
C GLY A 115 -32.08 -29.34 5.15
N THR A 116 -31.55 -29.06 3.96
CA THR A 116 -30.12 -29.24 3.63
C THR A 116 -29.31 -27.95 3.77
N PHE A 117 -27.98 -28.05 3.82
CA PHE A 117 -27.07 -26.90 3.84
C PHE A 117 -26.49 -26.54 2.46
N LYS A 118 -26.32 -27.53 1.60
CA LYS A 118 -25.68 -27.50 0.27
C LYS A 118 -24.24 -26.97 0.35
N PRO A 119 -23.31 -27.70 1.00
CA PRO A 119 -21.97 -27.19 1.33
C PRO A 119 -21.16 -26.74 0.11
N SER A 120 -21.20 -27.50 -0.98
CA SER A 120 -20.45 -27.20 -2.20
C SER A 120 -21.13 -26.19 -3.12
N LYS A 121 -22.34 -25.70 -2.78
CA LYS A 121 -23.00 -24.68 -3.60
C LYS A 121 -22.27 -23.35 -3.40
N GLU A 122 -22.01 -22.66 -4.51
CA GLU A 122 -21.51 -21.28 -4.52
C GLU A 122 -22.40 -20.40 -3.65
N VAL A 123 -21.77 -19.54 -2.86
CA VAL A 123 -22.49 -18.57 -2.04
C VAL A 123 -22.76 -17.33 -2.87
N ASN A 124 -23.99 -16.82 -2.83
CA ASN A 124 -24.30 -15.51 -3.41
C ASN A 124 -24.09 -14.38 -2.40
N LYS A 125 -24.04 -13.14 -2.88
CA LYS A 125 -23.79 -11.94 -2.06
C LYS A 125 -24.68 -11.84 -0.83
N VAL A 126 -26.00 -11.95 -0.99
CA VAL A 126 -26.93 -11.82 0.14
C VAL A 126 -26.81 -12.94 1.18
N GLU A 127 -26.52 -14.17 0.76
CA GLU A 127 -26.25 -15.28 1.67
C GLU A 127 -24.96 -15.03 2.46
N ALA A 128 -23.90 -14.59 1.80
CA ALA A 128 -22.62 -14.32 2.43
C ALA A 128 -22.70 -13.16 3.43
N ILE A 129 -23.35 -12.06 3.06
CA ILE A 129 -23.54 -10.91 3.96
C ILE A 129 -24.38 -11.29 5.18
N LYS A 130 -25.45 -12.09 5.02
CA LYS A 130 -26.20 -12.59 6.17
C LYS A 130 -25.30 -13.36 7.14
N MET A 131 -24.47 -14.29 6.63
CA MET A 131 -23.56 -15.07 7.46
C MET A 131 -22.53 -14.16 8.16
N LEU A 132 -21.96 -13.19 7.44
CA LEU A 132 -21.00 -12.24 7.99
C LEU A 132 -21.65 -11.38 9.09
N VAL A 133 -22.79 -10.73 8.82
CA VAL A 133 -23.51 -9.86 9.77
C VAL A 133 -23.86 -10.61 11.05
N ASN A 134 -24.42 -11.82 10.91
CA ASN A 134 -24.73 -12.64 12.07
C ASN A 134 -23.47 -13.07 12.83
N SER A 135 -22.39 -13.40 12.13
CA SER A 135 -21.13 -13.75 12.80
C SER A 135 -20.60 -12.59 13.64
N GLN A 136 -20.77 -11.35 13.20
CA GLN A 136 -20.34 -10.18 13.98
C GLN A 136 -21.29 -9.85 15.14
N GLY A 137 -22.42 -10.53 15.27
CA GLY A 137 -23.41 -10.24 16.31
C GLY A 137 -24.04 -8.85 16.14
N TYR A 138 -24.04 -8.29 14.93
CA TYR A 138 -24.67 -7.00 14.67
C TYR A 138 -26.19 -7.11 14.85
N LYS A 139 -26.77 -6.03 15.41
CA LYS A 139 -28.21 -5.92 15.52
C LYS A 139 -28.81 -5.77 14.14
N VAL A 140 -29.84 -6.57 13.87
CA VAL A 140 -30.57 -6.58 12.60
C VAL A 140 -32.02 -6.21 12.90
N GLU A 141 -32.56 -5.25 12.16
CA GLU A 141 -33.96 -4.83 12.29
C GLU A 141 -34.89 -5.92 11.76
N GLU A 142 -36.07 -6.13 12.36
CA GLU A 142 -36.98 -7.17 11.87
C GLU A 142 -37.61 -6.84 10.51
N GLN A 143 -37.77 -5.55 10.21
CA GLN A 143 -38.40 -5.05 8.98
C GLN A 143 -37.66 -3.81 8.50
N VAL A 144 -37.40 -3.76 7.20
CA VAL A 144 -36.79 -2.60 6.53
C VAL A 144 -37.79 -2.08 5.50
N SER A 145 -38.07 -0.77 5.52
CA SER A 145 -38.95 -0.11 4.55
C SER A 145 -38.20 0.79 3.56
N GLU A 146 -36.89 0.95 3.76
CA GLU A 146 -36.02 1.76 2.92
C GLU A 146 -35.45 0.91 1.78
N THR A 147 -35.58 1.40 0.55
CA THR A 147 -34.87 0.85 -0.61
C THR A 147 -33.39 1.21 -0.51
N MET A 148 -32.53 0.21 -0.34
CA MET A 148 -31.09 0.42 -0.09
C MET A 148 -30.28 0.57 -1.37
N PHE A 149 -30.65 -0.20 -2.39
CA PHE A 149 -30.04 -0.33 -3.72
C PHE A 149 -31.14 -0.57 -4.75
N ASP A 150 -30.88 -0.23 -6.00
CA ASP A 150 -31.87 -0.30 -7.07
C ASP A 150 -32.32 -1.75 -7.37
N ASP A 151 -31.44 -2.73 -7.14
CA ASP A 151 -31.67 -4.16 -7.35
C ASP A 151 -31.98 -4.94 -6.06
N ALA A 152 -32.08 -4.26 -4.91
CA ALA A 152 -32.37 -4.89 -3.62
C ALA A 152 -33.82 -4.65 -3.18
N ASP A 153 -34.63 -5.71 -3.23
CA ASP A 153 -36.02 -5.69 -2.75
C ASP A 153 -36.04 -5.56 -1.22
N SER A 154 -36.55 -4.43 -0.71
CA SER A 154 -36.67 -4.13 0.73
C SER A 154 -37.57 -5.11 1.49
N SER A 155 -38.43 -5.86 0.80
CA SER A 155 -39.30 -6.88 1.39
C SER A 155 -38.68 -8.28 1.40
N ALA A 156 -37.53 -8.48 0.74
CA ALA A 156 -36.87 -9.76 0.68
C ALA A 156 -36.24 -10.15 2.03
N TRP A 157 -36.11 -11.46 2.27
CA TRP A 157 -35.54 -12.01 3.51
C TRP A 157 -34.15 -11.48 3.87
N TYR A 158 -33.39 -11.02 2.86
CA TYR A 158 -32.04 -10.52 3.03
C TYR A 158 -31.97 -9.03 3.39
N ALA A 159 -33.05 -8.27 3.17
CA ALA A 159 -33.06 -6.81 3.28
C ALA A 159 -32.54 -6.30 4.64
N PRO A 160 -32.94 -6.89 5.78
CA PRO A 160 -32.38 -6.49 7.07
C PRO A 160 -30.86 -6.64 7.21
N PHE A 161 -30.29 -7.70 6.64
CA PHE A 161 -28.86 -7.97 6.72
C PHE A 161 -28.06 -7.04 5.82
N ILE A 162 -28.60 -6.76 4.62
CA ILE A 162 -28.02 -5.79 3.70
C ILE A 162 -28.04 -4.39 4.31
N LYS A 163 -29.14 -3.98 4.96
CA LYS A 163 -29.21 -2.71 5.69
C LYS A 163 -28.15 -2.65 6.80
N ALA A 164 -28.07 -3.67 7.65
CA ALA A 164 -27.09 -3.71 8.73
C ALA A 164 -25.64 -3.63 8.22
N ALA A 165 -25.34 -4.35 7.13
CA ALA A 165 -24.03 -4.32 6.49
C ALA A 165 -23.71 -2.96 5.86
N LYS A 166 -24.70 -2.33 5.20
CA LYS A 166 -24.58 -0.97 4.64
C LYS A 166 -24.31 0.06 5.74
N ASP A 167 -25.07 0.04 6.83
CA ASP A 167 -24.93 0.97 7.96
C ASP A 167 -23.56 0.82 8.65
N LYS A 168 -23.01 -0.41 8.65
CA LYS A 168 -21.65 -0.72 9.13
C LYS A 168 -20.55 -0.45 8.11
N GLY A 169 -20.87 -0.03 6.89
CA GLY A 169 -19.89 0.27 5.84
C GLY A 169 -19.19 -0.96 5.26
N LEU A 170 -19.79 -2.15 5.38
CA LEU A 170 -19.18 -3.41 4.95
C LEU A 170 -19.29 -3.66 3.44
N LEU A 171 -20.19 -2.98 2.74
CA LEU A 171 -20.52 -3.28 1.36
C LEU A 171 -19.72 -2.41 0.38
N GLU A 172 -19.25 -3.04 -0.71
CA GLU A 172 -18.82 -2.35 -1.92
C GLU A 172 -20.02 -2.23 -2.86
N VAL A 173 -20.24 -1.03 -3.39
CA VAL A 173 -21.43 -0.72 -4.20
C VAL A 173 -21.00 0.13 -5.38
N ASP A 174 -21.34 -0.34 -6.58
CA ASP A 174 -21.06 0.36 -7.83
C ASP A 174 -22.37 0.85 -8.44
N ASN A 175 -22.46 2.14 -8.77
CA ASN A 175 -23.55 2.72 -9.56
C ASN A 175 -24.99 2.39 -9.07
N GLY A 176 -25.20 2.30 -7.76
CA GLY A 176 -26.53 2.12 -7.15
C GLY A 176 -27.05 0.68 -7.11
N ASN A 177 -26.40 -0.27 -7.80
CA ASN A 177 -26.71 -1.70 -7.75
C ASN A 177 -25.73 -2.43 -6.82
N TYR A 178 -26.21 -3.46 -6.12
CA TYR A 178 -25.38 -4.29 -5.25
C TYR A 178 -25.02 -5.65 -5.85
N GLY A 179 -25.85 -6.19 -6.76
CA GLY A 179 -25.70 -7.52 -7.34
C GLY A 179 -26.24 -8.62 -6.42
N VAL A 180 -27.45 -8.46 -5.89
CA VAL A 180 -27.98 -9.31 -4.79
C VAL A 180 -27.93 -10.83 -5.07
N THR A 181 -27.99 -11.26 -6.33
CA THR A 181 -27.95 -12.67 -6.73
C THR A 181 -26.58 -13.17 -7.16
N ASP A 182 -25.59 -12.30 -7.26
CA ASP A 182 -24.29 -12.64 -7.82
C ASP A 182 -23.52 -13.58 -6.89
N SER A 183 -22.79 -14.53 -7.46
CA SER A 183 -21.82 -15.34 -6.72
C SER A 183 -20.70 -14.44 -6.20
N MET A 184 -20.13 -14.78 -5.03
CA MET A 184 -18.98 -14.07 -4.48
C MET A 184 -17.67 -14.77 -4.77
N ASP A 185 -16.68 -14.01 -5.21
CA ASP A 185 -15.30 -14.47 -5.29
C ASP A 185 -14.54 -14.31 -3.96
N ARG A 186 -13.28 -14.77 -3.94
CA ARG A 186 -12.42 -14.72 -2.75
C ARG A 186 -11.95 -13.30 -2.43
N ALA A 187 -11.83 -12.41 -3.42
CA ALA A 187 -11.43 -11.03 -3.20
C ALA A 187 -12.56 -10.20 -2.57
N GLU A 188 -13.78 -10.27 -3.12
CA GLU A 188 -14.96 -9.56 -2.62
C GLU A 188 -15.28 -9.94 -1.17
N ILE A 189 -15.21 -11.24 -0.83
CA ILE A 189 -15.46 -11.67 0.55
C ILE A 189 -14.34 -11.23 1.49
N SER A 190 -13.10 -11.18 1.00
CA SER A 190 -11.96 -10.70 1.78
C SER A 190 -12.15 -9.25 2.16
N GLU A 191 -12.62 -8.41 1.25
CA GLU A 191 -12.96 -7.02 1.56
C GLU A 191 -14.00 -6.91 2.67
N ASN A 192 -15.12 -7.66 2.58
CA ASN A 192 -16.18 -7.53 3.58
C ASN A 192 -15.71 -7.98 4.98
N ILE A 193 -14.91 -9.05 5.05
CA ILE A 193 -14.34 -9.54 6.31
C ILE A 193 -13.28 -8.57 6.85
N TYR A 194 -12.40 -8.05 6.00
CA TYR A 194 -11.41 -7.03 6.36
C TYR A 194 -12.10 -5.82 7.00
N ARG A 195 -13.12 -5.26 6.36
CA ARG A 195 -13.88 -4.13 6.89
C ARG A 195 -14.49 -4.43 8.26
N ALA A 196 -15.07 -5.63 8.43
CA ALA A 196 -15.63 -6.05 9.71
C ALA A 196 -14.56 -6.18 10.80
N MET A 197 -13.36 -6.69 10.45
CA MET A 197 -12.25 -6.82 11.40
C MET A 197 -11.70 -5.46 11.81
N ILE A 198 -11.54 -4.51 10.88
CA ILE A 198 -11.09 -3.15 11.19
C ILE A 198 -12.05 -2.44 12.16
N ILE A 199 -13.36 -2.64 12.01
CA ILE A 199 -14.36 -2.11 12.95
C ILE A 199 -14.08 -2.61 14.37
N VAL A 200 -13.83 -3.91 14.53
CA VAL A 200 -13.58 -4.53 15.84
C VAL A 200 -12.23 -4.10 16.40
N GLU A 201 -11.17 -4.19 15.60
CA GLU A 201 -9.79 -3.89 16.00
C GLU A 201 -9.64 -2.43 16.44
N LYS A 202 -10.22 -1.50 15.68
CA LYS A 202 -10.13 -0.06 15.95
C LYS A 202 -11.27 0.46 16.81
N ASN A 203 -12.15 -0.41 17.31
CA ASN A 203 -13.32 -0.06 18.11
C ASN A 203 -14.18 1.06 17.46
N LEU A 204 -14.51 0.88 16.18
CA LEU A 204 -15.29 1.84 15.38
C LEU A 204 -16.77 1.49 15.39
N ASP A 205 -17.62 2.49 15.16
CA ASP A 205 -19.05 2.26 14.94
C ASP A 205 -19.34 1.65 13.56
N LYS A 206 -18.55 2.03 12.54
CA LYS A 206 -18.65 1.55 11.17
C LYS A 206 -17.31 1.67 10.45
N PHE A 207 -17.13 0.91 9.38
CA PHE A 207 -16.02 1.09 8.46
C PHE A 207 -16.28 2.33 7.60
N THR A 208 -15.26 3.14 7.41
CA THR A 208 -15.28 4.27 6.46
C THR A 208 -14.05 4.11 5.59
N ALA A 209 -14.26 3.95 4.28
CA ALA A 209 -13.15 3.88 3.33
C ALA A 209 -12.29 5.14 3.46
N PRO A 210 -10.96 5.01 3.45
CA PRO A 210 -10.09 6.17 3.59
C PRO A 210 -10.34 7.14 2.42
N VAL A 211 -10.36 8.43 2.73
CA VAL A 211 -10.48 9.46 1.69
C VAL A 211 -9.16 9.52 0.95
N VAL A 212 -9.20 9.22 -0.34
CA VAL A 212 -8.06 9.31 -1.24
C VAL A 212 -8.04 10.66 -1.97
N TYR A 213 -6.84 11.16 -2.25
CA TYR A 213 -6.58 12.42 -2.92
C TYR A 213 -5.62 12.17 -4.08
N VAL A 214 -5.85 12.82 -5.22
CA VAL A 214 -4.89 12.78 -6.34
C VAL A 214 -3.87 13.89 -6.12
N VAL A 215 -2.59 13.52 -6.17
CA VAL A 215 -1.49 14.49 -6.14
C VAL A 215 -1.36 15.12 -7.52
N THR A 216 -1.60 16.43 -7.57
CA THR A 216 -1.63 17.21 -8.81
C THR A 216 -0.31 17.93 -9.07
N GLU A 217 0.47 18.19 -8.02
CA GLU A 217 1.78 18.81 -8.12
C GLU A 217 2.69 18.35 -6.98
N VAL A 218 3.99 18.26 -7.27
CA VAL A 218 5.04 18.11 -6.26
C VAL A 218 5.86 19.39 -6.29
N VAL A 219 5.72 20.20 -5.24
CA VAL A 219 6.35 21.52 -5.13
C VAL A 219 7.85 21.34 -4.87
N ASP A 220 8.19 20.54 -3.87
CA ASP A 220 9.54 20.18 -3.46
C ASP A 220 9.53 18.76 -2.83
N GLY A 221 10.62 18.34 -2.19
CA GLY A 221 10.74 16.99 -1.62
C GLY A 221 9.80 16.69 -0.44
N ASP A 222 9.20 17.71 0.19
CA ASP A 222 8.36 17.57 1.38
C ASP A 222 7.03 18.34 1.34
N THR A 223 6.70 18.91 0.18
CA THR A 223 5.49 19.68 -0.07
C THR A 223 4.84 19.27 -1.39
N ILE A 224 3.55 18.95 -1.34
CA ILE A 224 2.74 18.59 -2.52
C ILE A 224 1.47 19.43 -2.60
N GLU A 225 0.85 19.44 -3.77
CA GLU A 225 -0.51 19.93 -3.97
C GLU A 225 -1.44 18.79 -4.37
N ILE A 226 -2.63 18.79 -3.79
CA ILE A 226 -3.69 17.83 -4.10
C ILE A 226 -4.94 18.56 -4.59
N ASN A 227 -5.70 17.89 -5.45
CA ASN A 227 -6.99 18.37 -5.97
C ASN A 227 -6.95 19.81 -6.52
N ASN A 228 -5.80 20.27 -7.04
CA ASN A 228 -5.59 21.64 -7.56
C ASN A 228 -5.97 22.76 -6.58
N SER A 229 -5.85 22.55 -5.26
CA SER A 229 -6.27 23.56 -4.28
C SER A 229 -5.58 23.48 -2.92
N PHE A 230 -5.15 22.29 -2.47
CA PHE A 230 -4.65 22.13 -1.12
C PHE A 230 -3.17 21.79 -1.11
N LYS A 231 -2.37 22.65 -0.47
CA LYS A 231 -0.96 22.40 -0.22
C LYS A 231 -0.78 21.59 1.06
N ILE A 232 -0.01 20.51 0.96
CA ILE A 232 0.28 19.58 2.04
C ILE A 232 1.77 19.67 2.34
N ARG A 233 2.11 19.98 3.60
CA ARG A 233 3.48 19.91 4.13
C ARG A 233 3.63 18.63 4.94
N PHE A 234 4.68 17.87 4.66
CA PHE A 234 4.94 16.60 5.33
C PHE A 234 5.33 16.83 6.79
N ILE A 235 4.63 16.15 7.70
CA ILE A 235 4.99 16.14 9.12
C ILE A 235 6.27 15.35 9.31
N GLY A 236 7.22 15.92 10.05
CA GLY A 236 8.43 15.23 10.53
C GLY A 236 9.56 15.14 9.51
N VAL A 237 9.43 15.74 8.33
CA VAL A 237 10.42 15.68 7.24
C VAL A 237 10.88 17.08 6.87
N ASP A 238 12.19 17.21 6.67
CA ASP A 238 12.81 18.36 6.04
C ASP A 238 13.72 17.88 4.91
N THR A 239 13.31 18.11 3.67
CA THR A 239 14.14 17.77 2.51
C THR A 239 15.05 18.93 2.13
N PRO A 240 16.23 18.68 1.54
CA PRO A 240 17.10 19.76 1.10
C PRO A 240 16.40 20.68 0.08
N GLU A 241 16.50 21.98 0.30
CA GLU A 241 15.77 23.02 -0.42
C GLU A 241 16.11 23.08 -1.93
N THR A 242 15.09 23.17 -2.79
CA THR A 242 15.25 23.24 -4.25
C THR A 242 14.57 24.44 -4.92
N VAL A 243 13.65 25.13 -4.25
CA VAL A 243 12.73 26.06 -4.94
C VAL A 243 12.83 27.50 -4.41
N ASP A 244 13.55 27.74 -3.32
CA ASP A 244 13.81 29.11 -2.83
C ASP A 244 14.66 29.93 -3.85
N PRO A 245 14.08 30.96 -4.51
CA PRO A 245 14.79 31.76 -5.52
C PRO A 245 15.98 32.56 -4.95
N THR A 246 16.11 32.61 -3.63
CA THR A 246 17.12 33.40 -2.91
C THR A 246 18.25 32.55 -2.35
N LYS A 247 18.20 31.23 -2.48
CA LYS A 247 19.20 30.30 -1.94
C LYS A 247 19.71 29.34 -3.01
N PRO A 248 20.98 28.90 -2.92
CA PRO A 248 21.46 27.82 -3.76
C PRO A 248 20.70 26.53 -3.42
N VAL A 249 20.45 25.70 -4.45
CA VAL A 249 19.90 24.36 -4.28
C VAL A 249 20.78 23.60 -3.30
N GLN A 250 20.19 23.07 -2.24
CA GLN A 250 20.92 22.30 -1.25
C GLN A 250 21.29 20.93 -1.82
N CYS A 251 22.43 20.40 -1.37
CA CYS A 251 22.89 19.07 -1.74
C CYS A 251 21.76 18.05 -1.57
N PHE A 252 21.56 17.20 -2.58
CA PHE A 252 20.53 16.15 -2.58
C PHE A 252 19.07 16.62 -2.69
N GLY A 253 18.82 17.92 -2.84
CA GLY A 253 17.46 18.46 -2.95
C GLY A 253 16.76 18.05 -4.25
N THR A 254 17.48 18.04 -5.36
CA THR A 254 16.94 17.67 -6.68
C THR A 254 16.50 16.20 -6.69
N GLU A 255 17.29 15.34 -6.08
CA GLU A 255 17.04 13.91 -5.89
C GLU A 255 15.80 13.68 -5.03
N ALA A 256 15.68 14.39 -3.91
CA ALA A 256 14.49 14.37 -3.05
C ALA A 256 13.22 14.84 -3.77
N SER A 257 13.33 15.89 -4.59
CA SER A 257 12.21 16.40 -5.39
C SER A 257 11.81 15.43 -6.51
N ASN A 258 12.78 14.80 -7.17
CA ASN A 258 12.54 13.86 -8.26
C ASN A 258 11.91 12.56 -7.77
N ILE A 259 12.35 12.01 -6.63
CA ILE A 259 11.75 10.80 -6.09
C ILE A 259 10.33 11.04 -5.58
N ALA A 260 10.05 12.23 -5.04
CA ALA A 260 8.69 12.64 -4.70
C ALA A 260 7.82 12.74 -5.95
N LYS A 261 8.31 13.32 -7.06
CA LYS A 261 7.61 13.34 -8.36
C LYS A 261 7.33 11.92 -8.87
N GLU A 262 8.34 11.06 -8.87
CA GLU A 262 8.20 9.67 -9.34
C GLU A 262 7.14 8.90 -8.55
N LYS A 263 7.12 9.05 -7.22
CA LYS A 263 6.26 8.26 -6.34
C LYS A 263 4.89 8.85 -6.10
N LEU A 264 4.72 10.17 -6.25
CA LEU A 264 3.48 10.85 -5.90
C LEU A 264 2.74 11.44 -7.08
N LEU A 265 3.42 11.97 -8.11
CA LEU A 265 2.74 12.74 -9.14
C LEU A 265 1.72 11.88 -9.90
N ASN A 266 0.48 12.38 -10.00
CA ASN A 266 -0.68 11.68 -10.56
C ASN A 266 -1.07 10.37 -9.85
N GLN A 267 -0.51 10.12 -8.66
CA GLN A 267 -0.89 8.98 -7.82
C GLN A 267 -1.99 9.38 -6.84
N THR A 268 -2.69 8.37 -6.33
CA THR A 268 -3.66 8.54 -5.24
C THR A 268 -2.99 8.27 -3.90
N VAL A 269 -3.26 9.13 -2.92
CA VAL A 269 -2.71 9.03 -1.56
C VAL A 269 -3.82 9.23 -0.54
N THR A 270 -3.63 8.68 0.66
CA THR A 270 -4.45 9.03 1.82
C THR A 270 -3.66 9.93 2.75
N LEU A 271 -4.38 10.78 3.50
CA LEU A 271 -3.77 11.78 4.36
C LEU A 271 -4.15 11.53 5.80
N GLU A 272 -3.14 11.47 6.66
CA GLU A 272 -3.33 11.32 8.10
C GLU A 272 -2.93 12.61 8.82
N SER A 273 -3.82 13.12 9.67
CA SER A 273 -3.55 14.26 10.56
C SER A 273 -2.93 13.79 11.88
N ASP A 274 -2.14 14.66 12.52
CA ASP A 274 -1.60 14.43 13.85
C ASP A 274 -2.15 15.49 14.83
N GLU A 275 -2.96 15.06 15.81
CA GLU A 275 -3.55 15.94 16.83
C GLU A 275 -2.50 16.61 17.73
N THR A 276 -1.28 16.06 17.80
CA THR A 276 -0.18 16.69 18.53
C THR A 276 0.41 17.90 17.80
N GLN A 277 0.14 18.01 16.51
CA GLN A 277 0.55 19.08 15.63
C GLN A 277 -0.61 20.04 15.33
N GLY A 278 -0.29 21.23 14.81
CA GLY A 278 -1.31 22.10 14.25
C GLY A 278 -1.90 21.46 12.97
N ASP A 279 -3.14 21.80 12.63
CA ASP A 279 -3.73 21.35 11.37
C ASP A 279 -3.04 21.98 10.15
N LYS A 280 -2.59 23.23 10.31
CA LYS A 280 -1.86 24.00 9.30
C LYS A 280 -0.60 24.63 9.88
N ASP A 281 0.35 24.92 9.01
CA ASP A 281 1.52 25.73 9.34
C ASP A 281 1.26 27.25 9.14
N LYS A 282 2.30 28.06 9.38
CA LYS A 282 2.24 29.53 9.24
C LYS A 282 2.05 30.01 7.79
N TYR A 283 2.19 29.13 6.81
CA TYR A 283 2.02 29.40 5.38
C TYR A 283 0.69 28.84 4.84
N ASP A 284 -0.24 28.48 5.72
CA ASP A 284 -1.56 27.91 5.40
C ASP A 284 -1.51 26.53 4.69
N ARG A 285 -0.37 25.82 4.78
CA ARG A 285 -0.25 24.44 4.29
C ARG A 285 -0.77 23.46 5.34
N LEU A 286 -1.53 22.46 4.92
CA LEU A 286 -2.01 21.40 5.81
C LEU A 286 -0.84 20.50 6.22
N LEU A 287 -0.75 20.18 7.50
CA LEU A 287 0.27 19.28 8.04
C LEU A 287 -0.26 17.85 8.04
N ARG A 288 0.32 16.97 7.22
CA ARG A 288 -0.15 15.57 7.08
C ARG A 288 1.00 14.56 6.96
N TYR A 289 0.69 13.31 7.28
CA TYR A 289 1.40 12.15 6.73
C TYR A 289 0.75 11.72 5.43
N VAL A 290 1.58 11.44 4.43
CA VAL A 290 1.15 10.92 3.12
C VAL A 290 1.31 9.41 3.13
N ILE A 291 0.20 8.70 3.00
CA ILE A 291 0.18 7.24 2.97
C ILE A 291 -0.12 6.79 1.54
N LEU A 292 0.78 6.00 0.96
CA LEU A 292 0.66 5.44 -0.38
C LEU A 292 -0.38 4.32 -0.43
N GLY A 293 -0.76 3.89 -1.64
CA GLY A 293 -1.78 2.84 -1.83
C GLY A 293 -1.41 1.48 -1.21
N ASP A 294 -0.13 1.20 -1.01
CA ASP A 294 0.39 0.00 -0.34
C ASP A 294 0.47 0.15 1.19
N GLY A 295 -0.01 1.27 1.75
CA GLY A 295 0.07 1.57 3.18
C GLY A 295 1.40 2.18 3.63
N THR A 296 2.37 2.38 2.73
CA THR A 296 3.65 3.00 3.05
C THR A 296 3.46 4.45 3.51
N ASN A 297 3.97 4.77 4.70
CA ASN A 297 4.11 6.15 5.14
C ASN A 297 5.27 6.82 4.39
N PHE A 298 4.95 7.60 3.37
CA PHE A 298 5.93 8.23 2.48
C PHE A 298 6.87 9.17 3.23
N ASN A 299 6.36 9.87 4.26
CA ASN A 299 7.18 10.76 5.08
C ASN A 299 8.33 9.98 5.77
N LYS A 300 8.02 8.81 6.36
CA LYS A 300 9.03 7.94 6.95
C LYS A 300 9.98 7.39 5.88
N TRP A 301 9.41 6.97 4.75
CA TRP A 301 10.16 6.39 3.64
C TRP A 301 11.24 7.34 3.10
N LEU A 302 10.93 8.64 3.00
CA LEU A 302 11.92 9.65 2.60
C LEU A 302 13.14 9.65 3.53
N ILE A 303 12.92 9.64 4.85
CA ILE A 303 13.99 9.65 5.85
C ILE A 303 14.78 8.33 5.83
N GLU A 304 14.07 7.20 5.76
CA GLU A 304 14.66 5.86 5.75
C GLU A 304 15.59 5.62 4.55
N ASN A 305 15.30 6.27 3.42
CA ASN A 305 16.11 6.19 2.21
C ASN A 305 17.07 7.38 2.03
N GLY A 306 17.18 8.25 3.05
CA GLY A 306 18.13 9.37 3.06
C GLY A 306 17.80 10.49 2.09
N TYR A 307 16.51 10.73 1.77
CA TYR A 307 16.07 11.88 0.95
C TYR A 307 15.70 13.11 1.79
N GLY A 308 15.67 13.00 3.11
CA GLY A 308 15.41 14.12 4.01
C GLY A 308 15.84 13.82 5.43
N HIS A 309 15.88 14.88 6.23
CA HIS A 309 16.18 14.83 7.65
C HIS A 309 14.92 14.66 8.50
N GLU A 310 15.10 14.09 9.69
CA GLU A 310 14.06 14.16 10.71
C GLU A 310 13.91 15.60 11.20
N TYR A 311 12.67 16.10 11.17
CA TYR A 311 12.38 17.48 11.58
C TYR A 311 11.33 17.57 12.68
N THR A 312 11.81 17.78 13.90
CA THR A 312 10.98 18.13 15.04
C THR A 312 10.98 19.65 15.25
N TYR A 313 9.84 20.29 14.98
CA TYR A 313 9.75 21.74 15.17
C TYR A 313 9.61 22.17 16.65
N LYS A 314 8.54 21.73 17.34
CA LYS A 314 8.23 22.17 18.73
C LYS A 314 7.80 21.04 19.65
N LYS A 315 6.87 20.21 19.19
CA LYS A 315 6.32 19.09 19.94
C LYS A 315 6.67 17.80 19.21
N ALA A 316 6.91 16.74 19.96
CA ALA A 316 7.03 15.41 19.40
C ALA A 316 5.73 15.06 18.67
N TYR A 317 5.85 14.65 17.41
CA TYR A 317 4.77 14.16 16.59
C TYR A 317 4.61 12.65 16.77
N LYS A 318 3.48 12.10 16.32
CA LYS A 318 3.04 10.71 16.51
C LYS A 318 4.13 9.68 16.22
N TYR A 319 4.82 9.83 15.09
CA TYR A 319 5.86 8.90 14.61
C TYR A 319 7.31 9.32 14.89
N GLN A 320 7.56 10.30 15.76
CA GLN A 320 8.91 10.89 15.93
C GLN A 320 9.98 9.85 16.25
N LYS A 321 9.68 8.90 17.14
CA LYS A 321 10.64 7.87 17.53
C LYS A 321 11.07 7.01 16.33
N GLU A 322 10.11 6.62 15.50
CA GLU A 322 10.36 5.82 14.30
C GLU A 322 11.18 6.58 13.27
N PHE A 323 10.86 7.85 13.03
CA PHE A 323 11.58 8.69 12.07
C PHE A 323 13.04 8.90 12.51
N LYS A 324 13.29 9.17 13.80
CA LYS A 324 14.65 9.26 14.35
C LYS A 324 15.43 7.95 14.22
N THR A 325 14.76 6.82 14.40
CA THR A 325 15.38 5.51 14.18
C THR A 325 15.71 5.29 12.70
N SER A 326 14.80 5.62 11.79
CA SER A 326 15.02 5.54 10.34
C SER A 326 16.15 6.44 9.87
N GLU A 327 16.24 7.68 10.37
CA GLU A 327 17.35 8.57 10.04
C GLU A 327 18.69 7.99 10.52
N LYS A 328 18.72 7.45 11.73
CA LYS A 328 19.91 6.77 12.25
C LYS A 328 20.32 5.56 11.40
N GLN A 329 19.37 4.76 10.95
CA GLN A 329 19.65 3.62 10.07
C GLN A 329 20.17 4.08 8.71
N ALA A 330 19.62 5.17 8.17
CA ALA A 330 20.07 5.75 6.91
C ALA A 330 21.51 6.26 7.02
N MET A 331 21.84 6.94 8.11
CA MET A 331 23.21 7.35 8.45
C MET A 331 24.15 6.16 8.59
N ASP A 332 23.80 5.17 9.42
CA ASP A 332 24.66 4.02 9.70
C ASP A 332 24.87 3.14 8.44
N SER A 333 23.99 3.24 7.45
CA SER A 333 24.04 2.50 6.17
C SER A 333 24.59 3.31 4.99
N ASN A 334 24.99 4.57 5.20
CA ASN A 334 25.49 5.49 4.17
C ASN A 334 24.56 5.57 2.94
N VAL A 335 23.24 5.75 3.14
CA VAL A 335 22.26 5.86 2.04
C VAL A 335 21.80 7.29 1.81
N GLY A 336 21.49 7.62 0.56
CA GLY A 336 20.99 8.94 0.16
C GLY A 336 21.97 10.07 0.50
N LEU A 337 21.48 11.11 1.16
CA LEU A 337 22.27 12.27 1.61
C LEU A 337 23.42 11.91 2.57
N TRP A 338 23.40 10.70 3.14
CA TRP A 338 24.44 10.18 4.04
C TRP A 338 25.53 9.37 3.32
N ALA A 339 25.41 9.15 2.00
CA ALA A 339 26.40 8.40 1.25
C ALA A 339 27.72 9.20 1.11
N ASP A 340 28.84 8.46 1.10
CA ASP A 340 30.17 9.04 1.00
C ASP A 340 30.30 9.90 -0.28
N ASN A 341 30.87 11.10 -0.15
CA ASN A 341 31.08 12.09 -1.23
C ASN A 341 29.80 12.67 -1.87
N VAL A 342 28.61 12.42 -1.34
CA VAL A 342 27.39 13.06 -1.84
C VAL A 342 27.28 14.49 -1.31
N CYS A 343 27.42 14.70 0.00
CA CYS A 343 27.28 16.02 0.64
C CYS A 343 28.49 16.42 1.52
N SER A 344 29.73 16.15 1.11
CA SER A 344 30.94 16.55 1.86
C SER A 344 31.21 18.06 1.80
N GLU A 345 31.59 18.66 2.94
CA GLU A 345 31.92 20.11 3.07
C GLU A 345 33.13 20.55 2.21
N GLU A 346 33.88 19.63 1.59
CA GLU A 346 34.95 19.95 0.63
C GLU A 346 34.43 20.40 -0.75
N ASN A 347 33.11 20.28 -1.01
CA ASN A 347 32.48 20.80 -2.25
C ASN A 347 32.06 22.27 -2.16
N ASN A 348 32.49 23.00 -1.12
CA ASN A 348 32.36 24.46 -1.03
C ASN A 348 33.64 25.22 -1.46
N ILE A 349 34.46 24.60 -2.31
CA ILE A 349 35.52 25.31 -3.04
C ILE A 349 34.91 25.81 -4.35
N ILE A 350 34.97 27.13 -4.52
CA ILE A 350 34.79 27.81 -5.80
C ILE A 350 35.71 27.13 -6.82
N ILE A 351 35.15 26.35 -7.75
CA ILE A 351 35.84 25.94 -8.97
C ILE A 351 35.18 26.68 -10.12
N ASP A 352 35.80 27.81 -10.41
CA ASP A 352 35.87 28.41 -11.74
C ASP A 352 36.51 27.36 -12.68
N ASP A 353 35.85 27.11 -13.80
CA ASP A 353 36.33 26.38 -14.98
C ASP A 353 36.77 24.89 -14.89
N GLU A 354 36.30 24.15 -15.90
CA GLU A 354 36.86 22.96 -16.55
C GLU A 354 36.93 21.56 -15.84
N GLN A 355 36.16 20.65 -16.48
CA GLN A 355 36.43 19.21 -16.76
C GLN A 355 35.92 18.10 -15.82
N THR A 356 34.70 17.65 -16.14
CA THR A 356 34.30 16.29 -16.58
C THR A 356 35.18 15.07 -16.24
N VAL A 357 34.57 14.05 -15.63
CA VAL A 357 34.77 12.64 -16.01
C VAL A 357 33.40 11.95 -16.08
N ASN A 358 32.88 11.84 -17.31
CA ASN A 358 31.92 10.81 -17.68
C ASN A 358 32.70 9.52 -17.93
N GLU A 359 32.25 8.39 -17.38
CA GLU A 359 32.50 7.10 -18.05
C GLU A 359 31.40 6.86 -19.07
N GLU A 360 31.84 6.87 -20.33
CA GLU A 360 31.19 6.53 -21.59
C GLU A 360 30.70 5.07 -21.67
N PRO A 361 29.92 4.74 -22.72
CA PRO A 361 30.52 3.88 -23.75
C PRO A 361 30.59 4.58 -25.12
N THR A 362 31.84 4.68 -25.57
CA THR A 362 32.34 5.34 -26.77
C THR A 362 31.68 4.86 -28.06
N THR A 363 31.18 5.80 -28.86
CA THR A 363 31.47 5.82 -30.31
C THR A 363 31.54 7.28 -30.80
N GLY A 364 32.73 7.66 -31.30
CA GLY A 364 33.09 9.03 -31.65
C GLY A 364 32.30 9.64 -32.81
N TYR A 365 31.76 10.83 -32.56
CA TYR A 365 31.19 11.68 -33.59
C TYR A 365 32.28 12.24 -34.51
N ILE A 366 32.02 12.27 -35.82
CA ILE A 366 32.98 12.75 -36.82
C ILE A 366 32.92 14.28 -36.91
N CYS A 367 33.82 14.95 -36.20
CA CYS A 367 33.92 16.42 -36.19
C CYS A 367 34.99 16.98 -37.14
N SER A 368 35.64 16.15 -37.97
CA SER A 368 36.67 16.59 -38.93
C SER A 368 36.12 17.14 -40.24
N SER A 369 34.82 16.95 -40.49
CA SER A 369 34.12 17.47 -41.67
C SER A 369 32.62 17.61 -41.39
N ASN A 370 31.91 18.41 -42.18
CA ASN A 370 30.47 18.55 -42.04
C ASN A 370 29.75 17.23 -42.45
N THR A 371 29.40 16.42 -41.45
CA THR A 371 28.91 15.04 -41.60
C THR A 371 27.42 14.87 -41.25
N TYR A 372 26.90 15.62 -40.26
CA TYR A 372 25.54 15.45 -39.72
C TYR A 372 24.63 16.63 -40.06
N ASN A 373 23.35 16.36 -40.26
CA ASN A 373 22.26 17.34 -40.38
C ASN A 373 21.12 16.99 -39.39
N CYS A 374 20.20 17.92 -39.15
CA CYS A 374 19.09 17.70 -38.22
C CYS A 374 18.23 16.47 -38.55
N THR A 375 18.08 16.13 -39.83
CA THR A 375 17.32 14.94 -40.26
C THR A 375 17.95 13.61 -39.87
N ASP A 376 19.20 13.61 -39.41
CA ASP A 376 19.93 12.40 -39.01
C ASP A 376 19.62 12.00 -37.55
N PHE A 377 18.86 12.81 -36.82
CA PHE A 377 18.53 12.60 -35.40
C PHE A 377 17.03 12.37 -35.19
N SER A 378 16.70 11.49 -34.23
CA SER A 378 15.30 11.17 -33.90
C SER A 378 14.67 12.12 -32.88
N ASN A 379 15.48 12.88 -32.14
CA ASN A 379 15.03 13.85 -31.14
C ASN A 379 16.08 14.95 -30.93
N LYS A 380 15.64 16.08 -30.37
CA LYS A 380 16.50 17.25 -30.08
C LYS A 380 17.65 16.93 -29.11
N SER A 381 17.46 16.04 -28.13
CA SER A 381 18.51 15.71 -27.15
C SER A 381 19.72 15.06 -27.79
N ASP A 382 19.52 14.18 -28.78
CA ASP A 382 20.62 13.50 -29.46
C ASP A 382 21.35 14.42 -30.45
N ALA A 383 20.62 15.30 -31.15
CA ALA A 383 21.22 16.35 -31.98
C ALA A 383 22.07 17.32 -31.14
N GLN A 384 21.58 17.69 -29.95
CA GLN A 384 22.29 18.56 -29.02
C GLN A 384 23.60 17.94 -28.54
N LYS A 385 23.63 16.64 -28.24
CA LYS A 385 24.86 15.94 -27.84
C LYS A 385 25.95 16.01 -28.93
N VAL A 386 25.59 15.82 -30.20
CA VAL A 386 26.56 15.90 -31.31
C VAL A 386 27.05 17.33 -31.51
N TYR A 387 26.14 18.30 -31.42
CA TYR A 387 26.47 19.73 -31.51
C TYR A 387 27.44 20.14 -30.40
N ASP A 388 27.11 19.85 -29.14
CA ASP A 388 27.94 20.22 -27.99
C ASP A 388 29.31 19.53 -28.07
N TYR A 389 29.34 18.25 -28.44
CA TYR A 389 30.57 17.49 -28.60
C TYR A 389 31.48 18.07 -29.68
N CYS A 390 30.97 18.28 -30.91
CA CYS A 390 31.80 18.78 -31.99
C CYS A 390 32.17 20.25 -31.82
N LYS A 391 31.29 21.09 -31.26
CA LYS A 391 31.60 22.49 -30.95
C LYS A 391 32.70 22.62 -29.91
N ALA A 392 32.74 21.72 -28.91
CA ALA A 392 33.85 21.67 -27.95
C ALA A 392 35.19 21.28 -28.60
N GLN A 393 35.18 20.46 -29.67
CA GLN A 393 36.40 20.00 -30.34
C GLN A 393 36.97 21.00 -31.36
N VAL A 394 36.10 21.62 -32.18
CA VAL A 394 36.55 22.52 -33.28
C VAL A 394 36.20 23.99 -33.07
N GLY A 395 35.60 24.33 -31.92
CA GLY A 395 35.26 25.70 -31.52
C GLY A 395 34.14 26.37 -32.33
N THR A 396 33.56 25.65 -33.29
CA THR A 396 32.52 26.16 -34.20
C THR A 396 31.48 25.08 -34.47
N ASP A 397 30.28 25.49 -34.86
CA ASP A 397 29.25 24.57 -35.33
C ASP A 397 29.59 24.08 -36.75
N ILE A 398 30.45 23.07 -36.83
CA ILE A 398 30.91 22.50 -38.09
C ILE A 398 29.79 21.82 -38.89
N HIS A 399 28.73 21.40 -38.22
CA HIS A 399 27.59 20.70 -38.80
C HIS A 399 26.42 21.63 -39.16
N LYS A 400 26.44 22.89 -38.68
CA LYS A 400 25.37 23.88 -38.85
C LYS A 400 24.04 23.40 -38.26
N LEU A 401 24.11 22.73 -37.11
CA LEU A 401 22.93 22.25 -36.39
C LEU A 401 22.21 23.38 -35.65
N ASP A 402 22.93 24.44 -35.28
CA ASP A 402 22.42 25.65 -34.62
C ASP A 402 22.40 26.82 -35.61
N GLY A 403 21.31 26.92 -36.36
CA GLY A 403 21.18 27.88 -37.46
C GLY A 403 21.08 29.34 -37.02
N ASP A 404 20.56 29.61 -35.82
CA ASP A 404 20.37 30.95 -35.27
C ASP A 404 21.44 31.36 -34.23
N ASN A 405 22.37 30.46 -33.93
CA ASN A 405 23.50 30.64 -33.00
C ASN A 405 23.06 30.93 -31.56
N ASN A 406 21.92 30.38 -31.16
CA ASN A 406 21.38 30.57 -29.81
C ASN A 406 21.91 29.51 -28.81
N GLY A 407 22.69 28.54 -29.30
CA GLY A 407 23.25 27.44 -28.51
C GLY A 407 22.42 26.16 -28.55
N LEU A 408 21.28 26.13 -29.25
CA LEU A 408 20.37 25.00 -29.31
C LEU A 408 20.36 24.40 -30.72
N ALA A 409 20.76 23.14 -30.81
CA ALA A 409 20.80 22.40 -32.05
C ALA A 409 19.40 21.97 -32.49
N CYS A 410 19.12 22.11 -33.78
CA CYS A 410 17.99 21.50 -34.48
C CYS A 410 16.65 21.72 -33.79
N GLU A 411 16.33 22.98 -33.47
CA GLU A 411 15.13 23.33 -32.71
C GLU A 411 13.80 22.96 -33.37
N SER A 412 13.83 22.61 -34.65
CA SER A 412 12.67 22.16 -35.42
C SER A 412 12.38 20.66 -35.32
N LEU A 413 13.21 19.88 -34.62
CA LEU A 413 13.04 18.43 -34.40
C LEU A 413 12.07 18.08 -33.27
#